data_AF-A0A960XQM0-F1
#
_entry.id   AF-A0A960XQM0-F1
#
_cell.length_a   1.000
_cell.length_b   1.000
_cell.length_c   1.000
_cell.angle_alpha   90.00
_cell.angle_beta   90.00
_cell.angle_gamma   90.00
#
_symmetry.space_group_name_H-M   'P 1'
#
loop_
_entity.id
_entity.type
_entity.pdbx_description
1 polymer ?
#
loop_
_entity_poly.entity_id
_entity_poly.type
_entity_poly.pdbx_seq_one_letter_code
_entity_poly.pdbx_strand_id
1 'polypeptide(L)'
;QAQPPAMLSVLAWNLESVLLVLLVLLALRIMMQLRGIRVRVSRVEQMLVDRGSTNGERTDSESEGASDDAASSGSGAFEEFLAEDPARREMPKSERFAAYRKWRKDKGLNWSQS
;
A
#
# COMPACT_ATOMS: atom_id res chain seq x y z
N GLN A 1 -35.73 -41.02 27.72
CA GLN A 1 -34.68 -40.47 26.85
C GLN A 1 -35.39 -39.70 25.74
N ALA A 2 -35.56 -38.38 25.88
CA ALA A 2 -36.31 -37.58 24.91
C ALA A 2 -35.42 -37.32 23.69
N GLN A 3 -35.80 -37.84 22.52
CA GLN A 3 -35.08 -37.51 21.29
C GLN A 3 -35.38 -36.06 20.90
N PRO A 4 -34.36 -35.27 20.52
CA PRO A 4 -34.59 -33.92 20.04
C PRO A 4 -35.43 -33.97 18.76
N PRO A 5 -36.35 -33.01 18.56
CA PRO A 5 -37.15 -32.96 17.33
C PRO A 5 -36.23 -32.87 16.12
N ALA A 6 -36.49 -33.71 15.11
CA ALA A 6 -35.70 -33.83 13.88
C ALA A 6 -35.47 -32.49 13.14
N MET A 7 -36.28 -31.48 13.42
CA MET A 7 -36.10 -30.11 12.90
C MET A 7 -34.84 -29.42 13.45
N LEU A 8 -34.46 -29.67 14.70
CA LEU A 8 -33.29 -29.04 15.31
C LEU A 8 -31.97 -29.59 14.77
N SER A 9 -31.92 -30.89 14.44
CA SER A 9 -30.74 -31.47 13.81
C SER A 9 -30.54 -30.88 12.42
N VAL A 10 -31.58 -30.81 11.58
CA VAL A 10 -31.49 -30.20 10.24
C VAL A 10 -30.98 -28.75 10.30
N LEU A 11 -31.48 -27.94 11.25
CA LEU A 11 -31.00 -26.58 11.43
C LEU A 11 -29.52 -26.53 11.84
N ALA A 12 -29.07 -27.43 12.73
CA ALA A 12 -27.67 -27.52 13.13
C ALA A 12 -26.74 -27.86 11.95
N TRP A 13 -27.10 -28.84 11.11
CA TRP A 13 -26.33 -29.19 9.91
C TRP A 13 -26.24 -28.03 8.89
N ASN A 14 -27.33 -27.28 8.72
CA ASN A 14 -27.34 -26.10 7.87
C ASN A 14 -26.44 -24.98 8.42
N LEU A 15 -26.53 -24.71 9.73
CA LEU A 15 -25.68 -23.71 10.40
C LEU A 15 -24.20 -24.08 10.31
N GLU A 16 -23.85 -25.35 10.54
CA GLU A 16 -22.50 -25.86 10.41
C GLU A 16 -21.98 -25.72 8.98
N SER A 17 -22.81 -26.04 7.98
CA SER A 17 -22.46 -25.88 6.57
C SER A 17 -22.22 -24.41 6.20
N VAL A 18 -23.08 -23.50 6.66
CA VAL A 18 -22.92 -22.05 6.43
C VAL A 18 -21.66 -21.53 7.10
N LEU A 19 -21.38 -21.97 8.34
CA LEU A 19 -20.17 -21.58 9.07
C LEU A 19 -18.91 -22.04 8.33
N LEU A 20 -18.88 -23.28 7.83
CA LEU A 20 -17.75 -23.80 7.05
C LEU A 20 -17.54 -22.99 5.76
N VAL A 21 -18.60 -22.65 5.03
CA VAL A 21 -18.50 -21.82 3.83
C VAL A 21 -17.93 -20.44 4.16
N LEU A 22 -18.40 -19.80 5.23
CA LEU A 22 -17.86 -18.50 5.68
C LEU A 22 -16.39 -18.59 6.06
N LEU A 23 -15.97 -19.66 6.73
CA LEU A 23 -14.59 -19.88 7.13
C LEU A 23 -13.68 -20.06 5.91
N VAL A 24 -14.13 -20.82 4.90
CA VAL A 24 -13.41 -20.98 3.62
C VAL A 24 -13.29 -19.65 2.88
N LEU A 25 -14.37 -18.86 2.80
CA LEU A 25 -14.33 -17.53 2.15
C LEU A 25 -13.36 -16.58 2.88
N LEU A 26 -13.36 -16.60 4.21
CA LEU A 26 -12.42 -15.80 5.02
C LEU A 26 -10.98 -16.22 4.77
N ALA A 27 -10.71 -17.54 4.76
CA ALA A 27 -9.38 -18.07 4.46
C ALA A 27 -8.90 -17.68 3.06
N LEU A 28 -9.77 -17.76 2.04
CA LEU A 28 -9.46 -17.32 0.68
C LEU A 28 -9.13 -15.83 0.62
N ARG A 29 -9.91 -14.98 1.32
CA ARG A 29 -9.65 -13.54 1.38
C ARG A 29 -8.28 -13.26 2.00
N ILE A 30 -7.96 -13.92 3.12
CA ILE A 30 -6.64 -13.77 3.77
C ILE A 30 -5.53 -14.24 2.83
N MET A 31 -5.71 -15.37 2.14
CA MET A 31 -4.73 -15.90 1.20
C MET A 31 -4.47 -14.94 0.02
N MET A 32 -5.51 -14.29 -0.50
CA MET A 32 -5.37 -13.27 -1.54
C MET A 32 -4.59 -12.05 -1.05
N GLN A 33 -4.87 -11.57 0.17
CA GLN A 33 -4.13 -10.45 0.76
C GLN A 33 -2.66 -10.79 0.99
N LEU A 34 -2.38 -11.98 1.53
CA LEU A 34 -1.00 -12.45 1.73
C LEU A 34 -0.23 -12.60 0.42
N ARG A 35 -0.88 -13.08 -0.66
CA ARG A 35 -0.28 -13.09 -2.01
C ARG A 35 0.06 -11.69 -2.50
N GLY A 36 -0.85 -10.73 -2.35
CA GLY A 36 -0.61 -9.34 -2.75
C GLY A 36 0.55 -8.69 -1.99
N ILE A 37 0.67 -8.97 -0.68
CA ILE A 37 1.78 -8.48 0.14
C ILE A 37 3.10 -9.09 -0.30
N ARG A 38 3.16 -10.42 -0.55
CA ARG A 38 4.39 -11.08 -1.01
C ARG A 38 4.91 -10.51 -2.33
N VAL A 39 4.04 -10.23 -3.30
CA VAL A 39 4.43 -9.61 -4.58
C VAL A 39 5.04 -8.22 -4.37
N ARG A 40 4.48 -7.42 -3.45
CA ARG A 40 5.02 -6.09 -3.14
C ARG A 40 6.37 -6.17 -2.42
N VAL A 41 6.54 -7.12 -1.51
CA VAL A 41 7.80 -7.33 -0.81
C VAL A 41 8.90 -7.77 -1.78
N SER A 42 8.63 -8.72 -2.69
CA SER A 42 9.61 -9.13 -3.70
C SER A 42 10.04 -7.98 -4.63
N ARG A 43 9.14 -7.04 -4.95
CA ARG A 43 9.49 -5.84 -5.71
C ARG A 43 10.40 -4.90 -4.92
N VAL A 44 10.16 -4.75 -3.61
CA VAL A 44 11.01 -3.92 -2.74
C VAL A 44 12.39 -4.55 -2.56
N GLU A 45 12.48 -5.86 -2.39
CA GLU A 45 13.77 -6.57 -2.30
C GLU A 45 14.61 -6.40 -3.57
N GLN A 46 14.00 -6.52 -4.76
CA GLN A 46 14.68 -6.27 -6.03
C GLN A 46 15.21 -4.83 -6.13
N MET A 47 14.43 -3.83 -5.69
CA MET A 47 14.88 -2.44 -5.66
C MET A 47 16.01 -2.19 -4.66
N LEU A 48 16.11 -2.96 -3.56
CA LEU A 48 17.22 -2.85 -2.63
C LEU A 48 18.49 -3.53 -3.16
N VAL A 49 18.36 -4.65 -3.87
CA VAL A 49 19.50 -5.37 -4.49
C VAL A 49 20.10 -4.52 -5.62
N ASP A 50 19.27 -3.95 -6.49
CA ASP A 50 19.74 -3.10 -7.59
C ASP A 50 20.42 -1.83 -7.08
N ARG A 51 19.93 -1.27 -5.96
CA ARG A 51 20.47 -0.04 -5.35
C ARG A 51 21.69 -0.28 -4.44
N GLY A 52 21.90 -1.51 -3.99
CA GLY A 52 23.09 -1.94 -3.26
C GLY A 52 24.30 -2.16 -4.16
N SER A 53 24.09 -2.49 -5.44
CA SER A 53 25.18 -2.67 -6.42
C SER A 53 25.69 -1.35 -7.01
N THR A 54 24.91 -0.26 -6.94
CA THR A 54 25.29 1.07 -7.46
C THR A 54 25.98 1.99 -6.43
N ASN A 55 26.18 1.55 -5.18
CA ASN A 55 26.68 2.41 -4.10
C ASN A 55 28.20 2.34 -3.87
N GLY A 56 28.95 1.75 -4.82
CA GLY A 56 30.40 1.54 -4.71
C GLY A 56 31.29 2.57 -5.41
N GLU A 57 30.79 3.43 -6.30
CA GLU A 57 31.69 4.30 -7.09
C GLU A 57 31.00 5.57 -7.62
N ARG A 58 31.36 6.72 -7.03
CA ARG A 58 31.27 8.14 -7.49
C ARG A 58 31.19 9.02 -6.24
N THR A 59 32.29 9.53 -5.69
CA THR A 59 33.17 10.57 -6.25
C THR A 59 32.37 11.76 -6.78
N ASP A 60 32.59 12.90 -6.12
CA ASP A 60 32.08 14.23 -6.40
C ASP A 60 32.00 14.53 -7.90
N SER A 61 30.81 14.88 -8.37
CA SER A 61 30.61 15.76 -9.53
C SER A 61 29.16 16.24 -9.55
N GLU A 62 29.00 17.55 -9.39
CA GLU A 62 27.92 18.36 -9.94
C GLU A 62 27.46 17.85 -11.31
N SER A 63 26.15 17.65 -11.48
CA SER A 63 25.35 18.02 -12.66
C SER A 63 24.04 17.21 -12.69
N GLU A 64 22.94 17.96 -12.69
CA GLU A 64 21.70 17.74 -13.46
C GLU A 64 21.26 16.31 -13.79
N GLY A 65 20.07 15.93 -13.31
CA GLY A 65 19.34 14.78 -13.85
C GLY A 65 18.43 14.12 -12.83
N ALA A 66 17.25 14.70 -12.64
CA ALA A 66 16.17 14.15 -11.84
C ALA A 66 15.85 12.70 -12.24
N SER A 67 16.05 11.76 -11.32
CA SER A 67 15.38 10.45 -11.33
C SER A 67 14.24 10.47 -10.28
N ASP A 68 13.07 10.85 -10.76
CA ASP A 68 11.79 10.99 -10.07
C ASP A 68 11.10 9.63 -9.81
N ASP A 69 11.77 8.69 -9.15
CA ASP A 69 11.17 7.40 -8.79
C ASP A 69 10.52 7.40 -7.41
N ALA A 70 9.62 8.37 -7.18
CA ALA A 70 8.73 8.41 -6.01
C ALA A 70 7.25 8.67 -6.38
N ALA A 71 6.85 8.42 -7.63
CA ALA A 71 5.53 8.81 -8.17
C ALA A 71 4.62 7.65 -8.65
N SER A 72 4.84 6.41 -8.22
CA SER A 72 4.08 5.25 -8.75
C SER A 72 2.62 5.07 -8.23
N SER A 73 1.94 6.14 -7.76
CA SER A 73 0.48 6.07 -7.57
C SER A 73 -0.25 7.42 -7.55
N GLY A 74 0.29 8.47 -8.21
CA GLY A 74 -0.36 9.79 -8.15
C GLY A 74 0.34 10.89 -8.94
N SER A 75 0.73 10.61 -10.19
CA SER A 75 1.60 11.43 -11.07
C SER A 75 1.10 12.86 -11.41
N GLY A 76 0.10 13.41 -10.73
CA GLY A 76 -0.34 14.81 -10.91
C GLY A 76 -0.31 15.64 -9.63
N ALA A 77 -0.63 15.04 -8.47
CA ALA A 77 -0.80 15.81 -7.23
C ALA A 77 0.52 16.37 -6.68
N PHE A 78 1.63 15.67 -6.91
CA PHE A 78 2.95 16.17 -6.51
C PHE A 78 3.44 17.29 -7.43
N GLU A 79 3.14 17.20 -8.74
CA GLU A 79 3.43 18.28 -9.68
C GLU A 79 2.57 19.51 -9.39
N GLU A 80 1.29 19.33 -9.06
CA GLU A 80 0.39 20.41 -8.65
C GLU A 80 0.88 21.12 -7.37
N PHE A 81 1.38 20.36 -6.41
CA PHE A 81 2.01 20.89 -5.19
C PHE A 81 3.26 21.74 -5.50
N LEU A 82 4.04 21.38 -6.51
CA LEU A 82 5.22 22.14 -6.96
C LEU A 82 4.86 23.29 -7.90
N ALA A 83 3.74 23.21 -8.62
CA ALA A 83 3.25 24.25 -9.49
C ALA A 83 2.64 25.42 -8.70
N GLU A 84 2.02 25.14 -7.55
CA GLU A 84 1.47 26.18 -6.66
C GLU A 84 2.56 27.06 -6.04
N ASP A 85 3.78 26.54 -5.91
CA ASP A 85 4.91 27.26 -5.31
C ASP A 85 6.25 26.67 -5.81
N PRO A 86 6.85 27.28 -6.86
CA PRO A 86 8.08 26.79 -7.48
C PRO A 86 9.30 26.81 -6.55
N ALA A 87 9.31 27.66 -5.53
CA ALA A 87 10.39 27.75 -4.54
C ALA A 87 10.51 26.45 -3.72
N ARG A 88 9.46 25.61 -3.70
CA ARG A 88 9.49 24.28 -3.06
C ARG A 88 10.43 23.30 -3.75
N ARG A 89 10.89 23.59 -4.98
CA ARG A 89 11.90 22.77 -5.68
C ARG A 89 13.30 22.94 -5.08
N GLU A 90 13.59 24.12 -4.55
CA GLU A 90 14.87 24.48 -3.94
C GLU A 90 15.01 23.95 -2.50
N MET A 91 13.89 23.56 -1.87
CA MET A 91 13.91 22.96 -0.55
C MET A 91 14.61 21.60 -0.52
N PRO A 92 15.30 21.26 0.58
CA PRO A 92 15.80 19.93 0.83
C PRO A 92 14.69 18.88 0.68
N LYS A 93 15.05 17.74 0.08
CA LYS A 93 14.10 16.65 -0.22
C LYS A 93 13.24 16.24 0.99
N SER A 94 13.85 16.19 2.18
CA SER A 94 13.17 15.88 3.45
C SER A 94 12.06 16.87 3.79
N GLU A 95 12.33 18.17 3.66
CA GLU A 95 11.38 19.26 3.91
C GLU A 95 10.27 19.29 2.86
N ARG A 96 10.63 19.08 1.59
CA ARG A 96 9.68 19.02 0.48
C ARG A 96 8.64 17.92 0.67
N PHE A 97 9.03 16.74 1.16
CA PHE A 97 8.08 15.66 1.45
C PHE A 97 7.25 15.92 2.71
N ALA A 98 7.78 16.62 3.71
CA ALA A 98 7.01 17.04 4.88
C ALA A 98 5.94 18.09 4.49
N ALA A 99 6.33 19.07 3.68
CA ALA A 99 5.44 20.08 3.13
C ALA A 99 4.37 19.45 2.22
N TYR A 100 4.73 18.49 1.35
CA TYR A 100 3.77 17.77 0.52
C TYR A 100 2.73 16.98 1.33
N ARG A 101 3.17 16.32 2.42
CA ARG A 101 2.25 15.61 3.32
C ARG A 101 1.27 16.56 4.01
N LYS A 102 1.75 17.72 4.44
CA LYS A 102 0.90 18.77 5.01
C LYS A 102 -0.09 19.30 3.97
N TRP A 103 0.39 19.65 2.78
CA TRP A 103 -0.42 20.11 1.67
C TRP A 103 -1.52 19.12 1.28
N ARG A 104 -1.21 17.82 1.23
CA ARG A 104 -2.22 16.78 0.98
C ARG A 104 -3.30 16.70 2.06
N LYS A 105 -2.91 16.90 3.33
CA LYS A 105 -3.85 16.95 4.46
C LYS A 105 -4.75 18.17 4.37
N ASP A 106 -4.20 19.32 3.99
CA ASP A 106 -4.92 20.58 3.86
C ASP A 106 -5.87 20.57 2.65
N LYS A 107 -5.49 19.90 1.56
CA LYS A 107 -6.34 19.68 0.36
C LYS A 107 -7.36 18.55 0.53
N GLY A 108 -7.44 17.91 1.69
CA GLY A 108 -8.42 16.84 1.96
C GLY A 108 -8.19 15.54 1.19
N LEU A 109 -6.98 15.31 0.66
CA LEU A 109 -6.58 14.11 -0.10
C LEU A 109 -6.23 12.93 0.82
N ASN A 110 -6.94 12.83 1.95
CA ASN A 110 -6.72 11.89 3.05
C ASN A 110 -7.48 10.60 2.72
N TRP A 111 -6.78 9.47 2.62
CA TRP A 111 -7.35 8.17 2.25
C TRP A 111 -8.16 7.53 3.41
N SER A 112 -9.01 8.28 4.08
CA SER A 112 -9.86 7.80 5.19
C SER A 112 -11.34 8.07 4.93
N GLN A 113 -11.87 7.43 3.88
CA GLN A 113 -13.29 7.08 3.74
C GLN A 113 -13.32 5.68 3.12
N SER A 114 -13.09 4.66 3.95
CA SER A 114 -13.54 3.29 3.72
C SER A 114 -13.82 2.61 5.04
#